data_AF-A0A7V9M2U8-F1
#
_entry.id   AF-A0A7V9M2U8-F1
#
_cell.length_a   1.000
_cell.length_b   1.000
_cell.length_c   1.000
_cell.angle_alpha   90.00
_cell.angle_beta   90.00
_cell.angle_gamma   90.00
#
_symmetry.space_group_name_H-M   'P 1'
#
loop_
_entity.id
_entity.type
_entity.pdbx_description
1 polymer ?
#
loop_
_entity_poly.entity_id
_entity_poly.type
_entity_poly.pdbx_seq_one_letter_code
_entity_poly.pdbx_strand_id
1 'polypeptide(L)'
;MVNVSNILKKDLHHLNAIDLLKEIEWFNKVVDTRMKINFGQDCDYKSIYDITAPDHDEDESVFAEFISFYKLSFNERIILMLALVPHIYPQLLDVFFSRNQNIERGHTEFGGLKGTAHSGFLPTGETALFLLAGNDLNRRFKLQQLFDADHPFRQHNIIYLSSSPANEPYFSGQLLI
;
A
#
# COMPACT_ATOMS: atom_id res chain seq x y z
N MET A 1 14.18 35.87 -23.34
CA MET A 1 14.28 34.65 -24.17
C MET A 1 14.20 33.48 -23.22
N VAL A 2 13.17 32.64 -23.33
CA VAL A 2 13.00 31.48 -22.45
C VAL A 2 14.22 30.58 -22.62
N ASN A 3 14.92 30.36 -21.51
CA ASN A 3 16.22 29.72 -21.46
C ASN A 3 16.02 28.19 -21.46
N VAL A 4 16.88 27.45 -22.16
CA VAL A 4 16.91 25.97 -22.19
C VAL A 4 16.98 25.37 -20.78
N SER A 5 17.33 26.16 -19.77
CA SER A 5 17.24 25.85 -18.34
C SER A 5 15.82 25.46 -17.85
N ASN A 6 14.74 25.83 -18.56
CA ASN A 6 13.38 25.33 -18.30
C ASN A 6 13.11 23.93 -18.88
N ILE A 7 13.98 23.44 -19.77
CA ILE A 7 13.90 22.10 -20.41
C ILE A 7 14.55 21.03 -19.50
N LEU A 8 15.43 21.47 -18.60
CA LEU A 8 16.01 20.73 -17.46
C LEU A 8 15.30 21.09 -16.13
N LYS A 9 14.00 21.40 -16.16
CA LYS A 9 13.12 21.33 -14.97
C LYS A 9 13.04 19.86 -14.55
N LYS A 10 14.08 19.44 -13.82
CA LYS A 10 14.28 18.19 -13.08
C LYS A 10 13.62 16.98 -13.74
N ASP A 11 14.41 16.14 -14.42
CA ASP A 11 13.97 14.85 -14.98
C ASP A 11 12.80 14.28 -14.17
N LEU A 12 11.59 14.34 -14.75
CA LEU A 12 10.34 14.09 -14.00
C LEU A 12 10.35 12.69 -13.40
N HIS A 13 11.02 11.74 -14.07
CA HIS A 13 11.22 10.40 -13.56
C HIS A 13 12.12 10.38 -12.32
N HIS A 14 13.18 11.18 -12.30
CA HIS A 14 14.05 11.33 -11.15
C HIS A 14 13.32 11.93 -9.94
N LEU A 15 12.50 12.97 -10.14
CA LEU A 15 11.69 13.53 -9.05
C LEU A 15 10.68 12.52 -8.50
N ASN A 16 9.99 11.83 -9.42
CA ASN A 16 9.02 10.82 -9.04
C ASN A 16 9.70 9.69 -8.26
N ALA A 17 10.90 9.28 -8.66
CA ALA A 17 11.69 8.28 -7.95
C ALA A 17 12.08 8.74 -6.54
N ILE A 18 12.50 10.00 -6.35
CA ILE A 18 12.84 10.54 -5.03
C ILE A 18 11.63 10.48 -4.10
N ASP A 19 10.46 10.95 -4.55
CA ASP A 19 9.29 11.02 -3.68
C ASP A 19 8.68 9.64 -3.43
N LEU A 20 8.68 8.76 -4.43
CA LEU A 20 8.30 7.36 -4.24
C LEU A 20 9.25 6.62 -3.31
N LEU A 21 10.55 6.92 -3.30
CA LEU A 21 11.48 6.33 -2.34
C LEU A 21 11.17 6.76 -0.90
N LYS A 22 10.85 8.04 -0.66
CA LYS A 22 10.38 8.51 0.67
C LYS A 22 9.14 7.73 1.12
N GLU A 23 8.20 7.51 0.20
CA GLU A 23 6.97 6.77 0.48
C GLU A 23 7.20 5.28 0.69
N ILE A 24 8.09 4.66 -0.09
CA ILE A 24 8.47 3.26 0.09
C ILE A 24 9.09 3.08 1.47
N GLU A 25 9.96 3.98 1.91
CA GLU A 25 10.56 3.94 3.26
C GLU A 25 9.49 4.07 4.35
N TRP A 26 8.56 5.01 4.20
CA TRP A 26 7.45 5.18 5.14
C TRP A 26 6.52 3.97 5.16
N PHE A 27 6.10 3.49 3.99
CA PHE A 27 5.26 2.32 3.84
C PHE A 27 5.92 1.07 4.41
N ASN A 28 7.23 0.90 4.21
CA ASN A 28 8.00 -0.19 4.83
C ASN A 28 7.94 -0.12 6.36
N LYS A 29 8.09 1.07 6.96
CA LYS A 29 7.93 1.26 8.42
C LYS A 29 6.51 0.92 8.88
N VAL A 30 5.49 1.27 8.11
CA VAL A 30 4.08 0.90 8.39
C VAL A 30 3.90 -0.62 8.39
N VAL A 31 4.41 -1.30 7.35
CA VAL A 31 4.34 -2.76 7.22
C VAL A 31 5.06 -3.43 8.38
N ASP A 32 6.31 -3.05 8.65
CA ASP A 32 7.11 -3.60 9.76
C ASP A 32 6.44 -3.39 11.12
N THR A 33 5.92 -2.18 11.37
CA THR A 33 5.18 -1.85 12.60
C THR A 33 3.92 -2.71 12.74
N ARG A 34 3.13 -2.87 11.67
CA ARG A 34 1.95 -3.74 11.69
C ARG A 34 2.33 -5.17 12.03
N MET A 35 3.36 -5.71 11.38
CA MET A 35 3.80 -7.08 11.59
C MET A 35 4.29 -7.29 13.04
N LYS A 36 5.14 -6.38 13.56
CA LYS A 36 5.63 -6.46 14.94
C LYS A 36 4.50 -6.39 15.96
N ILE A 37 3.57 -5.45 15.81
CA ILE A 37 2.39 -5.34 16.69
C ILE A 37 1.57 -6.63 16.65
N ASN A 38 1.30 -7.17 15.45
CA ASN A 38 0.46 -8.35 15.30
C ASN A 38 1.11 -9.62 15.88
N PHE A 39 2.45 -9.71 15.85
CA PHE A 39 3.20 -10.83 16.41
C PHE A 39 3.70 -10.61 17.84
N GLY A 40 3.33 -9.51 18.49
CA GLY A 40 3.76 -9.19 19.84
C GLY A 40 5.28 -9.03 19.98
N GLN A 41 5.96 -8.58 18.91
CA GLN A 41 7.39 -8.29 18.91
C GLN A 41 7.64 -6.87 19.41
N ASP A 42 8.86 -6.61 19.89
CA ASP A 42 9.28 -5.27 20.28
C ASP A 42 9.15 -4.30 19.10
N CYS A 43 8.47 -3.18 19.33
CA CYS A 43 8.17 -2.18 18.32
C CYS A 43 8.30 -0.78 18.92
N ASP A 44 8.87 0.14 18.14
CA ASP A 44 9.02 1.55 18.53
C ASP A 44 7.68 2.29 18.58
N TYR A 45 6.66 1.78 17.88
CA TYR A 45 5.34 2.37 17.75
C TYR A 45 4.26 1.47 18.36
N LYS A 46 3.22 2.08 18.94
CA LYS A 46 2.05 1.36 19.46
C LYS A 46 0.98 1.16 18.39
N SER A 47 1.03 1.97 17.35
CA SER A 47 0.08 2.00 16.26
C SER A 47 0.80 2.43 14.98
N ILE A 48 0.36 1.92 13.83
CA ILE A 48 0.85 2.43 12.53
C ILE A 48 0.53 3.92 12.35
N TYR A 49 -0.49 4.42 13.05
CA TYR A 49 -0.93 5.81 12.99
C TYR A 49 -0.04 6.76 13.79
N ASP A 50 0.91 6.22 14.56
CA ASP A 50 1.96 7.00 15.23
C ASP A 50 3.11 7.35 14.25
N ILE A 51 3.10 6.77 13.04
CA ILE A 51 4.13 6.99 12.02
C ILE A 51 3.73 8.15 11.14
N THR A 52 4.51 9.22 11.15
CA THR A 52 4.30 10.38 10.29
C THR A 52 4.55 10.03 8.82
N ALA A 53 3.55 10.27 7.96
CA ALA A 53 3.69 10.14 6.52
C ALA A 53 4.57 11.27 5.95
N PRO A 54 5.33 11.03 4.86
CA PRO A 54 6.14 12.06 4.26
C PRO A 54 5.26 13.19 3.73
N ASP A 55 5.76 14.42 3.89
CA ASP A 55 5.14 15.61 3.35
C ASP A 55 5.58 15.81 1.90
N HIS A 56 4.63 16.15 1.04
CA HIS A 56 4.81 16.36 -0.39
C HIS A 56 4.28 17.73 -0.86
N ASP A 57 3.92 18.64 0.05
CA ASP A 57 3.29 19.92 -0.30
C ASP A 57 4.20 20.83 -1.15
N GLU A 58 5.52 20.73 -1.00
CA GLU A 58 6.51 21.49 -1.77
C GLU A 58 7.18 20.67 -2.90
N ASP A 59 6.80 19.41 -3.06
CA ASP A 59 7.40 18.51 -4.05
C ASP A 59 6.76 18.72 -5.44
N GLU A 60 7.58 18.68 -6.50
CA GLU A 60 7.17 18.95 -7.89
C GLU A 60 6.97 17.68 -8.73
N SER A 61 6.96 16.49 -8.10
CA SER A 61 6.79 15.22 -8.82
C SER A 61 5.35 14.94 -9.22
N VAL A 62 5.16 14.10 -10.23
CA VAL A 62 3.83 13.61 -10.65
C VAL A 62 3.12 12.88 -9.49
N PHE A 63 3.88 12.14 -8.69
CA PHE A 63 3.34 11.46 -7.51
C PHE A 63 2.88 12.45 -6.43
N ALA A 64 3.65 13.49 -6.14
CA ALA A 64 3.27 14.55 -5.21
C ALA A 64 2.01 15.29 -5.68
N GLU A 65 1.95 15.65 -6.98
CA GLU A 65 0.78 16.26 -7.60
C GLU A 65 -0.44 15.34 -7.50
N PHE A 66 -0.28 14.04 -7.70
CA PHE A 66 -1.35 13.05 -7.56
C PHE A 66 -1.92 12.99 -6.14
N ILE A 67 -1.05 12.92 -5.11
CA ILE A 67 -1.47 12.95 -3.70
C ILE A 67 -2.24 14.22 -3.40
N SER A 68 -1.71 15.37 -3.82
CA SER A 68 -2.31 16.68 -3.56
C SER A 68 -3.65 16.86 -4.25
N PHE A 69 -3.73 16.46 -5.53
CA PHE A 69 -4.95 16.54 -6.34
C PHE A 69 -6.10 15.75 -5.73
N TYR A 70 -5.84 14.51 -5.32
CA TYR A 70 -6.84 13.64 -4.69
C TYR A 70 -7.01 13.89 -3.19
N LYS A 71 -6.11 14.67 -2.56
CA LYS A 71 -6.04 14.90 -1.12
C LYS A 71 -6.01 13.59 -0.33
N LEU A 72 -5.18 12.64 -0.79
CA LEU A 72 -5.16 11.30 -0.23
C LEU A 72 -4.81 11.32 1.27
N SER A 73 -5.67 10.69 2.06
CA SER A 73 -5.45 10.45 3.47
C SER A 73 -4.34 9.41 3.70
N PHE A 74 -3.93 9.30 4.96
CA PHE A 74 -3.00 8.25 5.42
C PHE A 74 -3.43 6.83 4.97
N ASN A 75 -4.71 6.49 5.11
CA ASN A 75 -5.21 5.16 4.74
C ASN A 75 -5.17 4.94 3.23
N GLU A 76 -5.54 5.96 2.46
CA GLU A 76 -5.53 5.91 0.99
C GLU A 76 -4.11 5.82 0.44
N ARG A 77 -3.15 6.55 1.03
CA ARG A 77 -1.73 6.44 0.67
C ARG A 77 -1.17 5.04 0.94
N ILE A 78 -1.56 4.39 2.03
CA ILE A 78 -1.20 2.99 2.30
C ILE A 78 -1.76 2.06 1.22
N ILE A 79 -3.02 2.22 0.82
CA ILE A 79 -3.64 1.37 -0.23
C ILE A 79 -2.95 1.61 -1.58
N LEU A 80 -2.65 2.88 -1.91
CA LEU A 80 -1.92 3.25 -3.11
C LEU A 80 -0.53 2.62 -3.15
N MET A 81 0.24 2.75 -2.07
CA MET A 81 1.57 2.15 -1.99
C MET A 81 1.51 0.62 -2.03
N LEU A 82 0.53 0.01 -1.35
CA LEU A 82 0.33 -1.43 -1.39
C LEU A 82 0.07 -1.92 -2.81
N ALA A 83 -0.73 -1.21 -3.61
CA ALA A 83 -0.99 -1.55 -5.01
C ALA A 83 0.22 -1.28 -5.93
N LEU A 84 1.01 -0.23 -5.66
CA LEU A 84 2.17 0.16 -6.47
C LEU A 84 3.41 -0.73 -6.24
N VAL A 85 3.69 -1.10 -4.99
CA VAL A 85 4.93 -1.78 -4.59
C VAL A 85 5.23 -3.06 -5.38
N PRO A 86 4.26 -3.93 -5.74
CA PRO A 86 4.51 -5.09 -6.61
C PRO A 86 5.19 -4.74 -7.94
N HIS A 87 5.00 -3.52 -8.45
CA HIS A 87 5.53 -3.08 -9.74
C HIS A 87 6.89 -2.40 -9.65
N ILE A 88 7.17 -1.72 -8.53
CA ILE A 88 8.36 -0.85 -8.40
C ILE A 88 9.37 -1.30 -7.36
N TYR A 89 8.94 -2.07 -6.35
CA TYR A 89 9.79 -2.49 -5.24
C TYR A 89 9.29 -3.81 -4.60
N PRO A 90 9.10 -4.89 -5.38
CA PRO A 90 8.32 -6.07 -4.98
C PRO A 90 8.84 -6.79 -3.73
N GLN A 91 10.16 -6.79 -3.52
CA GLN A 91 10.82 -7.48 -2.39
C GLN A 91 10.38 -6.97 -1.01
N LEU A 92 9.81 -5.76 -0.91
CA LEU A 92 9.28 -5.24 0.37
C LEU A 92 8.13 -6.11 0.90
N LEU A 93 7.33 -6.69 0.01
CA LEU A 93 6.19 -7.53 0.40
C LEU A 93 6.59 -8.98 0.73
N ASP A 94 7.87 -9.35 0.62
CA ASP A 94 8.33 -10.70 0.95
C ASP A 94 8.09 -11.06 2.42
N VAL A 95 7.98 -10.07 3.29
CA VAL A 95 7.60 -10.25 4.71
C VAL A 95 6.27 -10.99 4.87
N PHE A 96 5.34 -10.85 3.92
CA PHE A 96 4.05 -11.55 3.92
C PHE A 96 4.15 -13.01 3.44
N PHE A 97 5.30 -13.44 2.91
CA PHE A 97 5.57 -14.86 2.70
C PHE A 97 6.07 -15.58 3.95
N SER A 98 6.28 -14.86 5.06
CA SER A 98 6.62 -15.50 6.33
C SER A 98 5.58 -16.59 6.66
N ARG A 99 6.08 -17.80 6.91
CA ARG A 99 5.25 -18.94 7.28
C ARG A 99 5.07 -18.94 8.78
N ASN A 100 3.88 -19.30 9.23
CA ASN A 100 3.69 -19.65 10.61
C ASN A 100 4.45 -20.95 10.88
N GLN A 101 5.59 -20.86 11.58
CA GLN A 101 6.49 -22.00 11.83
C GLN A 101 5.80 -23.15 12.58
N ASN A 102 4.69 -22.88 13.27
CA ASN A 102 3.95 -23.89 14.02
C ASN A 102 2.98 -24.72 13.17
N ILE A 103 2.56 -24.21 12.00
CA ILE A 103 1.45 -24.81 11.20
C ILE A 103 1.88 -25.03 9.72
N GLU A 104 3.08 -24.59 9.33
CA GLU A 104 3.64 -24.69 7.97
C GLU A 104 2.74 -24.11 6.86
N ARG A 105 1.82 -23.22 7.23
CA ARG A 105 0.92 -22.50 6.32
C ARG A 105 1.12 -21.00 6.43
N GLY A 106 0.73 -20.27 5.39
CA GLY A 106 0.67 -18.81 5.43
C GLY A 106 -0.37 -18.34 6.46
N HIS A 107 -0.23 -17.11 6.95
CA HIS A 107 -1.24 -16.56 7.85
C HIS A 107 -2.47 -16.15 7.05
N THR A 108 -3.63 -16.63 7.47
CA THR A 108 -4.91 -16.23 6.88
C THR A 108 -5.25 -14.76 7.15
N GLU A 109 -4.56 -14.13 8.09
CA GLU A 109 -4.87 -12.78 8.61
C GLU A 109 -4.57 -11.66 7.61
N PHE A 110 -3.62 -11.86 6.69
CA PHE A 110 -3.20 -10.83 5.73
C PHE A 110 -3.46 -11.17 4.26
N GLY A 111 -4.07 -12.32 3.97
CA GLY A 111 -4.41 -12.73 2.61
C GLY A 111 -3.21 -12.76 1.66
N GLY A 112 -3.43 -12.33 0.42
CA GLY A 112 -2.39 -12.28 -0.61
C GLY A 112 -2.37 -13.48 -1.53
N LEU A 113 -1.90 -13.27 -2.75
CA LEU A 113 -1.72 -14.29 -3.77
C LEU A 113 -0.24 -14.43 -4.11
N LYS A 114 0.18 -15.62 -4.52
CA LYS A 114 1.52 -15.82 -5.07
C LYS A 114 1.50 -15.55 -6.58
N GLY A 115 2.29 -14.60 -7.04
CA GLY A 115 2.44 -14.30 -8.46
C GLY A 115 2.99 -15.50 -9.23
N THR A 116 2.46 -15.77 -10.43
CA THR A 116 2.86 -16.92 -11.24
C THR A 116 4.16 -16.68 -12.01
N ALA A 117 4.36 -15.47 -12.53
CA ALA A 117 5.52 -15.12 -13.35
C ALA A 117 6.77 -14.78 -12.52
N HIS A 118 6.65 -13.84 -11.57
CA HIS A 118 7.78 -13.36 -10.77
C HIS A 118 7.85 -14.00 -9.36
N SER A 119 6.92 -14.90 -9.02
CA SER A 119 6.84 -15.57 -7.71
C SER A 119 6.72 -14.67 -6.46
N GLY A 120 6.55 -13.36 -6.65
CA GLY A 120 6.41 -12.38 -5.57
C GLY A 120 4.99 -12.30 -5.02
N PHE A 121 4.84 -11.53 -3.93
CA PHE A 121 3.58 -11.40 -3.22
C PHE A 121 2.67 -10.39 -3.95
N LEU A 122 1.45 -10.81 -4.24
CA LEU A 122 0.42 -9.96 -4.82
C LEU A 122 -0.60 -9.64 -3.72
N PRO A 123 -0.69 -8.38 -3.28
CA PRO A 123 -1.58 -8.02 -2.20
C PRO A 123 -3.04 -8.13 -2.63
N THR A 124 -3.91 -8.32 -1.64
CA THR A 124 -5.35 -8.42 -1.80
C THR A 124 -6.04 -7.33 -1.00
N GLY A 125 -7.36 -7.20 -1.13
CA GLY A 125 -8.16 -6.38 -0.20
C GLY A 125 -7.93 -6.77 1.26
N GLU A 126 -7.71 -8.06 1.51
CA GLU A 126 -7.37 -8.60 2.84
C GLU A 126 -6.02 -8.14 3.35
N THR A 127 -5.03 -7.99 2.48
CA THR A 127 -3.74 -7.39 2.85
C THR A 127 -3.91 -5.92 3.25
N ALA A 128 -4.72 -5.17 2.51
CA ALA A 128 -5.00 -3.77 2.82
C ALA A 128 -5.73 -3.62 4.17
N LEU A 129 -6.78 -4.41 4.39
CA LEU A 129 -7.54 -4.39 5.64
C LEU A 129 -6.71 -4.87 6.83
N PHE A 130 -5.84 -5.86 6.64
CA PHE A 130 -4.88 -6.26 7.68
C PHE A 130 -3.93 -5.12 8.06
N LEU A 131 -3.33 -4.47 7.06
CA LEU A 131 -2.41 -3.36 7.30
C LEU A 131 -3.08 -2.25 8.08
N LEU A 132 -4.28 -1.85 7.72
CA LEU A 132 -4.96 -0.70 8.30
C LEU A 132 -5.70 -1.02 9.61
N ALA A 133 -6.36 -2.18 9.69
CA ALA A 133 -7.21 -2.55 10.82
C ALA A 133 -6.54 -3.48 11.83
N GLY A 134 -5.57 -4.31 11.41
CA GLY A 134 -5.12 -5.46 12.20
C GLY A 134 -6.31 -6.29 12.68
N ASN A 135 -6.37 -6.54 13.99
CA ASN A 135 -7.43 -7.31 14.65
C ASN A 135 -8.65 -6.47 15.09
N ASP A 136 -8.68 -5.17 14.80
CA ASP A 136 -9.83 -4.30 15.14
C ASP A 136 -10.95 -4.46 14.09
N LEU A 137 -11.96 -5.27 14.45
CA LEU A 137 -13.09 -5.57 13.57
C LEU A 137 -13.96 -4.34 13.26
N ASN A 138 -14.14 -3.43 14.22
CA ASN A 138 -14.91 -2.20 13.99
C ASN A 138 -14.20 -1.32 12.96
N ARG A 139 -12.88 -1.16 13.12
CA ARG A 139 -12.05 -0.43 12.17
C ARG A 139 -12.06 -1.09 10.79
N ARG A 140 -12.03 -2.43 10.75
CA ARG A 140 -12.12 -3.20 9.50
C ARG A 140 -13.37 -2.82 8.71
N PHE A 141 -14.55 -2.83 9.31
CA PHE A 141 -15.80 -2.45 8.61
C PHE A 141 -15.76 -1.03 8.09
N LYS A 142 -15.24 -0.08 8.86
CA LYS A 142 -15.11 1.32 8.41
C LYS A 142 -14.17 1.46 7.22
N LEU A 143 -13.10 0.67 7.16
CA LEU A 143 -12.10 0.76 6.10
C LEU A 143 -12.53 0.05 4.81
N GLN A 144 -13.49 -0.86 4.87
CA GLN A 144 -14.05 -1.50 3.68
C GLN A 144 -14.65 -0.48 2.71
N GLN A 145 -15.15 0.65 3.22
CA GLN A 145 -15.72 1.72 2.40
C GLN A 145 -14.70 2.36 1.44
N LEU A 146 -13.39 2.18 1.66
CA LEU A 146 -12.34 2.63 0.74
C LEU A 146 -12.35 1.87 -0.60
N PHE A 147 -13.10 0.75 -0.66
CA PHE A 147 -13.27 -0.09 -1.84
C PHE A 147 -14.69 -0.02 -2.42
N ASP A 148 -15.56 0.84 -1.88
CA ASP A 148 -16.93 1.00 -2.38
C ASP A 148 -16.94 1.66 -3.76
N ALA A 149 -18.03 1.45 -4.50
CA ALA A 149 -18.17 1.93 -5.88
C ALA A 149 -18.14 3.45 -6.01
N ASP A 150 -18.50 4.17 -4.94
CA ASP A 150 -18.52 5.62 -4.84
C ASP A 150 -17.18 6.22 -4.36
N HIS A 151 -16.23 5.40 -3.92
CA HIS A 151 -14.91 5.88 -3.53
C HIS A 151 -14.11 6.39 -4.75
N PRO A 152 -13.33 7.50 -4.64
CA PRO A 152 -12.56 8.05 -5.77
C PRO A 152 -11.66 7.03 -6.47
N PHE A 153 -11.08 6.09 -5.71
CA PHE A 153 -10.29 5.00 -6.29
C PHE A 153 -11.07 4.19 -7.32
N ARG A 154 -12.35 3.90 -7.06
CA ARG A 154 -13.19 3.13 -7.97
C ARG A 154 -13.78 4.00 -9.07
N GLN A 155 -14.29 5.19 -8.72
CA GLN A 155 -14.91 6.10 -9.69
C GLN A 155 -13.94 6.54 -10.79
N HIS A 156 -12.68 6.76 -10.44
CA HIS A 156 -11.66 7.25 -11.38
C HIS A 156 -10.74 6.12 -11.90
N ASN A 157 -11.08 4.85 -11.64
CA ASN A 157 -10.30 3.68 -12.05
C ASN A 157 -8.81 3.74 -11.63
N ILE A 158 -8.56 4.18 -10.39
CA ILE A 158 -7.21 4.24 -9.83
C ILE A 158 -6.86 2.90 -9.19
N ILE A 159 -7.69 2.40 -8.28
CA ILE A 159 -7.45 1.13 -7.57
C ILE A 159 -8.73 0.33 -7.51
N TYR A 160 -8.63 -0.97 -7.73
CA TYR A 160 -9.75 -1.89 -7.64
C TYR A 160 -9.33 -3.30 -7.24
N LEU A 161 -10.31 -4.09 -6.78
CA LEU A 161 -10.12 -5.50 -6.51
C LEU A 161 -10.45 -6.32 -7.75
N SER A 162 -9.60 -7.29 -8.10
CA SER A 162 -9.97 -8.32 -9.05
C SER A 162 -11.10 -9.19 -8.48
N SER A 163 -11.77 -9.96 -9.33
CA SER A 163 -12.71 -10.97 -8.85
C SER A 163 -11.99 -11.94 -7.91
N SER A 164 -12.58 -12.23 -6.75
CA SER A 164 -12.14 -13.33 -5.90
C SER A 164 -12.47 -14.68 -6.56
N PRO A 165 -11.74 -15.76 -6.23
CA PRO A 165 -12.11 -17.11 -6.64
C PRO A 165 -13.55 -17.44 -6.22
N ALA A 166 -14.20 -18.34 -6.96
CA ALA A 166 -15.58 -18.72 -6.68
C ALA A 166 -15.72 -19.25 -5.24
N ASN A 167 -16.73 -18.74 -4.53
CA ASN A 167 -17.02 -19.05 -3.12
C ASN A 167 -15.95 -18.58 -2.12
N GLU A 168 -15.07 -17.66 -2.48
CA GLU A 168 -14.15 -16.98 -1.55
C GLU A 168 -14.66 -15.59 -1.12
N PRO A 169 -14.20 -15.08 0.04
CA PRO A 169 -14.51 -13.71 0.47
C PRO A 169 -14.22 -12.66 -0.61
N TYR A 170 -15.04 -11.61 -0.64
CA TYR A 170 -14.91 -10.52 -1.62
C TYR A 170 -13.50 -9.91 -1.63
N PHE A 171 -12.92 -9.68 -0.44
CA PHE A 171 -11.62 -9.06 -0.29
C PHE A 171 -10.42 -10.00 -0.54
N SER A 172 -10.67 -11.27 -0.91
CA SER A 172 -9.63 -12.17 -1.44
C SER A 172 -9.17 -11.78 -2.85
N GLY A 173 -9.87 -10.88 -3.53
CA GLY A 173 -9.45 -10.33 -4.82
C GLY A 173 -8.10 -9.61 -4.74
N GLN A 174 -7.29 -9.74 -5.79
CA GLN A 174 -6.02 -9.02 -5.91
C GLN A 174 -6.28 -7.51 -5.93
N LEU A 175 -5.47 -6.76 -5.20
CA LEU A 175 -5.43 -5.31 -5.27
C LEU A 175 -4.66 -4.88 -6.51
N LEU A 176 -5.32 -4.15 -7.41
CA LEU A 176 -4.79 -3.71 -8.70
C LEU A 176 -4.81 -2.19 -8.80
N ILE A 177 -3.81 -1.65 -9.49
CA ILE A 177 -3.67 -0.24 -9.89
C ILE A 177 -3.58 -0.14 -11.42
#